data_AF-A0A8X6SMS4-F1
#
_entry.id   AF-A0A8X6SMS4-F1
#
_cell.length_a   1.000
_cell.length_b   1.000
_cell.length_c   1.000
_cell.angle_alpha   90.00
_cell.angle_beta   90.00
_cell.angle_gamma   90.00
#
_symmetry.space_group_name_H-M   'P 1'
#
loop_
_entity.id
_entity.type
_entity.pdbx_description
1 polymer ?
#
loop_
_entity_poly.entity_id
_entity_poly.type
_entity_poly.pdbx_seq_one_letter_code
_entity_poly.pdbx_strand_id
1 'polypeptide(L)' 'MCVFSIGPDFIFMNDNARPHRTLAVEELLESEDITRMDCPAYSPDLNPIEHVWDSLGRRIAARLHHPENTQHFKQMLIEK' A
#
# COMPACT_ATOMS: atom_id res chain seq x y z
N MET A 1 -0.23 0.55 4.71
CA MET A 1 0.77 -0.23 3.93
C MET A 1 1.25 0.69 2.82
N CYS A 2 2.54 0.68 2.48
CA CYS A 2 3.14 1.76 1.70
C CYS A 2 3.40 1.34 0.26
N VAL A 3 3.26 2.27 -0.68
CA VAL A 3 3.58 2.02 -2.10
C VAL A 3 4.97 2.56 -2.37
N PHE A 4 5.80 1.70 -2.95
CA PHE A 4 7.17 2.01 -3.36
C PHE A 4 7.19 2.16 -4.89
N SER A 5 7.57 3.33 -5.40
CA SER A 5 8.17 3.46 -6.74
C SER A 5 9.62 2.95 -6.70
N ILE A 6 10.20 2.53 -7.82
CA ILE A 6 11.59 2.03 -7.90
C ILE A 6 12.37 2.92 -8.86
N GLY A 7 13.40 3.63 -8.37
CA GLY A 7 14.28 4.48 -9.18
C GLY A 7 15.19 5.40 -8.33
N PRO A 8 16.19 6.06 -8.95
CA PRO A 8 17.13 6.96 -8.25
C PRO A 8 16.46 8.21 -7.64
N ASP A 9 15.27 8.58 -8.11
CA ASP A 9 14.43 9.66 -7.56
C ASP A 9 13.24 9.08 -6.78
N PHE A 10 13.48 8.06 -5.96
CA PHE A 10 12.40 7.37 -5.24
C PHE A 10 11.75 8.30 -4.22
N ILE A 11 10.43 8.48 -4.36
CA ILE A 11 9.59 9.16 -3.38
C ILE A 11 8.62 8.13 -2.77
N PHE A 12 8.65 8.04 -1.44
CA PHE A 12 7.79 7.17 -0.66
C PHE A 12 6.41 7.78 -0.46
N MET A 13 5.35 7.03 -0.77
CA MET A 13 3.97 7.46 -0.55
C MET A 13 3.24 6.52 0.41
N ASN A 14 2.53 7.10 1.38
CA ASN A 14 1.64 6.39 2.30
C ASN A 14 0.31 7.14 2.52
N ASP A 15 -0.61 6.50 3.24
CA ASP A 15 -1.98 6.97 3.51
C ASP A 15 -2.09 7.94 4.70
N ASN A 16 -0.97 8.41 5.25
CA ASN A 16 -0.89 9.24 6.47
C ASN A 16 -1.57 8.63 7.72
N ALA A 17 -1.83 7.32 7.76
CA ALA A 17 -2.39 6.71 8.96
C ALA A 17 -1.48 6.94 10.17
N ARG A 18 -2.06 7.07 11.37
CA ARG A 18 -1.32 7.42 12.60
C ARG A 18 -0.04 6.59 12.83
N PRO A 19 0.00 5.26 12.60
CA PRO A 19 1.24 4.49 12.76
C PRO A 19 2.39 4.94 11.85
N HIS A 20 2.08 5.48 10.67
CA HIS A 20 3.06 5.96 9.68
C HIS A 20 3.56 7.39 9.96
N ARG A 21 3.00 8.06 10.99
CA ARG A 21 3.37 9.41 11.43
C ARG A 21 4.00 9.37 12.84
N THR A 22 4.55 8.23 13.23
CA THR A 22 5.30 8.08 14.49
C THR A 22 6.73 8.58 14.32
N LEU A 23 7.34 9.08 15.39
CA LEU A 23 8.74 9.56 15.36
C LEU A 23 9.71 8.48 14.86
N ALA A 24 9.53 7.24 15.31
CA ALA A 24 10.36 6.12 14.87
C ALA A 24 10.29 5.87 13.36
N VAL A 25 9.15 6.16 12.72
CA VAL A 25 9.01 6.04 11.26
C VAL A 25 9.67 7.21 10.55
N GLU A 26 9.57 8.44 11.06
CA GLU A 26 10.25 9.60 10.48
C GLU A 26 11.77 9.44 10.58
N GLU A 27 12.30 9.06 11.75
CA GLU A 27 13.74 8.80 11.95
C GLU A 27 14.26 7.71 11.02
N LEU A 28 13.47 6.64 10.78
CA LEU A 28 13.83 5.59 9.84
C LEU A 28 13.92 6.13 8.41
N LEU A 29 12.91 6.88 7.95
CA LEU A 29 12.91 7.45 6.59
C LEU A 29 14.08 8.41 6.39
N GLU A 30 14.39 9.24 7.38
CA GLU A 30 15.56 10.13 7.36
C GLU A 30 16.87 9.33 7.31
N SER A 31 17.01 8.25 8.10
CA SER A 31 18.23 7.45 8.15
C SER A 31 18.52 6.68 6.86
N GLU A 32 17.47 6.35 6.10
CA GLU A 32 17.55 5.64 4.81
C GLU A 32 17.59 6.60 3.61
N ASP A 33 17.67 7.93 3.84
CA ASP A 33 17.60 8.97 2.79
C ASP A 33 16.35 8.86 1.90
N ILE A 34 15.23 8.46 2.50
CA ILE A 34 13.95 8.26 1.80
C ILE A 34 13.10 9.52 1.92
N THR A 35 12.92 10.20 0.79
CA THR A 35 11.97 11.32 0.71
C THR A 35 10.53 10.81 0.72
N ARG A 36 9.69 11.33 1.62
CA ARG A 36 8.25 11.04 1.64
C ARG A 36 7.45 12.11 0.89
N MET A 37 6.49 11.69 0.08
CA MET A 37 5.45 12.57 -0.46
C MET A 37 4.35 12.79 0.58
N ASP A 38 3.99 14.04 0.83
CA ASP A 38 2.80 14.36 1.60
C ASP A 38 1.54 14.16 0.77
N CYS A 39 0.75 13.16 1.12
CA CYS A 39 -0.59 12.98 0.58
C CYS A 39 -1.56 13.94 1.31
N PRO A 40 -2.47 14.66 0.63
CA PRO A 40 -3.51 15.42 1.31
C PRO A 40 -4.45 14.50 2.10
N ALA A 41 -4.88 14.95 3.28
CA ALA A 41 -5.82 14.19 4.11
C ALA A 41 -7.15 13.97 3.38
N TYR A 42 -7.77 12.81 3.61
CA TYR A 42 -9.08 12.43 3.03
C TYR A 42 -9.13 12.42 1.49
N SER A 43 -7.98 12.23 0.82
CA SER A 43 -7.90 12.12 -0.64
C SER A 43 -7.51 10.69 -1.06
N PRO A 44 -8.39 9.69 -0.86
CA PRO A 44 -8.10 8.30 -1.23
C PRO A 44 -7.91 8.13 -2.75
N ASP A 45 -8.52 9.00 -3.55
CA ASP A 45 -8.37 9.07 -4.99
C ASP A 45 -6.93 9.35 -5.43
N LEU A 46 -6.18 10.09 -4.62
CA LEU A 46 -4.78 10.43 -4.87
C LEU A 46 -3.80 9.37 -4.34
N ASN A 47 -4.26 8.39 -3.57
CA ASN A 47 -3.41 7.35 -3.03
C ASN A 47 -3.38 6.12 -3.98
N PRO A 48 -2.26 5.85 -4.69
CA PRO A 48 -2.17 4.74 -5.64
C PRO A 48 -2.49 3.38 -5.02
N ILE A 49 -2.32 3.22 -3.70
CA ILE A 49 -2.62 1.95 -3.04
C ILE A 49 -4.11 1.63 -3.04
N GLU A 50 -4.98 2.64 -2.97
CA GLU A 50 -6.43 2.44 -2.96
C GLU A 50 -6.88 1.85 -4.30
N HIS A 51 -6.30 2.34 -5.41
CA HIS A 51 -6.54 1.80 -6.75
C HIS A 51 -6.05 0.35 -6.91
N VAL A 52 -4.92 0.02 -6.27
CA VAL A 52 -4.39 -1.36 -6.26
C VAL A 52 -5.31 -2.28 -5.45
N TRP A 53 -5.76 -1.84 -4.27
CA TRP A 53 -6.68 -2.61 -3.43
C TRP A 53 -8.03 -2.83 -4.09
N ASP A 54 -8.59 -1.81 -4.72
CA ASP A 54 -9.85 -1.88 -5.46
C ASP A 54 -9.75 -2.85 -6.64
N SER A 55 -8.64 -2.78 -7.40
CA SER A 55 -8.38 -3.72 -8.50
C SER A 55 -8.23 -5.17 -8.02
N LEU A 56 -7.52 -5.37 -6.90
CA LEU A 56 -7.35 -6.68 -6.29
C LEU A 56 -8.67 -7.23 -5.73
N GLY A 57 -9.44 -6.38 -5.05
CA GLY A 57 -10.75 -6.71 -4.50
C GLY A 57 -11.73 -7.15 -5.60
N ARG A 58 -11.79 -6.41 -6.71
CA ARG A 58 -12.58 -6.81 -7.89
C ARG A 58 -12.15 -8.16 -8.45
N ARG A 59 -10.84 -8.40 -8.57
CA ARG A 59 -10.31 -9.66 -9.11
C ARG A 59 -10.66 -10.86 -8.22
N ILE A 60 -10.63 -10.70 -6.91
CA ILE A 60 -11.04 -11.73 -5.95
C ILE A 60 -12.55 -11.94 -5.99
N ALA A 61 -13.34 -10.86 -6.02
CA ALA A 61 -14.80 -10.91 -6.09
C ALA A 61 -15.31 -11.57 -7.38
N ALA A 62 -14.56 -11.44 -8.48
CA ALA A 62 -14.89 -12.08 -9.75
C ALA A 62 -14.56 -13.59 -9.81
N ARG A 63 -13.86 -14.15 -8.81
CA ARG A 63 -13.56 -15.59 -8.79
C ARG A 63 -14.82 -16.37 -8.40
N LEU A 64 -15.06 -17.50 -9.08
CA LEU A 64 -16.19 -18.40 -8.81
C LEU A 64 -16.13 -19.02 -7.40
N HIS A 65 -14.92 -19.24 -6.89
CA HIS A 65 -14.69 -19.82 -5.58
C HIS A 65 -14.12 -18.78 -4.63
N HIS A 66 -14.81 -18.60 -3.50
CA HIS A 66 -14.33 -17.77 -2.41
C HIS A 66 -13.24 -18.49 -1.60
N PRO A 67 -12.32 -17.75 -0.98
CA PRO A 67 -11.33 -18.35 -0.09
C PRO A 67 -12.03 -19.04 1.09
N GLU A 68 -11.76 -20.32 1.25
CA GLU A 68 -12.30 -21.12 2.37
C GLU A 68 -11.52 -20.89 3.67
N ASN A 69 -10.28 -20.41 3.57
CA ASN A 69 -9.40 -20.12 4.69
C ASN A 69 -8.34 -19.09 4.30
N THR A 70 -7.62 -18.59 5.31
CA THR A 70 -6.58 -17.58 5.15
C THR A 70 -5.43 -18.02 4.24
N GLN A 71 -5.10 -19.31 4.20
CA GLN A 71 -4.02 -19.81 3.35
C GLN A 71 -4.41 -19.76 1.87
N HIS A 72 -5.62 -20.21 1.55
CA HIS A 72 -6.17 -20.10 0.20
C HIS A 72 -6.27 -18.63 -0.22
N PHE A 73 -6.74 -17.75 0.67
CA PHE A 73 -6.77 -16.31 0.37
C PHE A 73 -5.39 -15.74 0.03
N LYS A 74 -4.36 -16.05 0.82
CA LYS A 74 -2.97 -15.63 0.53
C LYS A 74 -2.50 -16.10 -0.84
N GLN A 75 -2.82 -17.34 -1.19
CA GLN A 75 -2.48 -17.91 -2.50
C GLN A 75 -3.17 -17.14 -3.64
N MET A 76 -4.46 -16.82 -3.48
CA MET A 76 -5.20 -16.01 -4.47
C MET A 76 -4.62 -14.60 -4.66
N LEU A 77 -4.04 -14.00 -3.61
CA LEU A 77 -3.42 -12.67 -3.67
C LEU A 77 -2.10 -12.65 -4.47
N ILE A 78 -1.35 -13.75 -4.46
CA ILE A 78 0.00 -13.84 -5.07
C ILE A 78 -0.08 -14.34 -6.52
N GLU A 79 -1.13 -15.09 -6.87
CA GLU A 79 -1.37 -15.54 -8.23
C GLU A 79 -1.58 -14.36 -9.18
N LYS A 80 -0.95 -14.39 -10.36
CA LYS A 80 -1.09 -13.36 -11.41
C LYS A 80 -2.38 -13.49 -12.19
#